data_AF-A0A535ANK9-F1
#
_entry.id   AF-A0A535ANK9-F1
#
_cell.length_a   1.000
_cell.length_b   1.000
_cell.length_c   1.000
_cell.angle_alpha   90.00
_cell.angle_beta   90.00
_cell.angle_gamma   90.00
#
_symmetry.space_group_name_H-M   'P 1'
#
loop_
_entity.id
_entity.type
_entity.pdbx_description
1 polymer ?
#
loop_
_entity_poly.entity_id
_entity_poly.type
_entity_poly.pdbx_seq_one_letter_code
_entity_poly.pdbx_strand_id
1 'polypeptide(L)'
;MEQFASYFGLGCVEGKQLVPGASGTSWEIEGRGIKINDEGIVLIECRRHTKSKLSQEQLGGLAFRIKDTGAKGGIIVSPLALQKGAKLVAAQCGVQKNGR
;
A
#
# COMPACT_ATOMS: atom_id res chain seq x y z
N MET A 1 -1.37 -17.30 -0.17
CA MET A 1 -1.75 -15.90 0.16
C MET A 1 -2.24 -15.74 1.59
N GLU A 2 -2.85 -16.78 2.19
CA GLU A 2 -3.31 -16.77 3.59
C GLU A 2 -2.24 -16.35 4.63
N GLN A 3 -0.99 -16.81 4.46
CA GLN A 3 0.10 -16.41 5.34
C GLN A 3 0.35 -14.88 5.36
N PHE A 4 0.11 -14.20 4.24
CA PHE A 4 0.24 -12.75 4.14
C PHE A 4 -0.96 -12.03 4.74
N ALA A 5 -2.16 -12.61 4.59
CA ALA A 5 -3.37 -12.06 5.21
C ALA A 5 -3.21 -11.98 6.73
N SER A 6 -2.80 -13.08 7.37
CA SER A 6 -2.51 -13.10 8.81
C SER A 6 -1.39 -12.12 9.20
N TYR A 7 -0.27 -12.10 8.47
CA TYR A 7 0.85 -11.18 8.72
C TYR A 7 0.45 -9.69 8.64
N PHE A 8 -0.51 -9.35 7.77
CA PHE A 8 -1.00 -7.99 7.58
C PHE A 8 -2.26 -7.66 8.39
N GLY A 9 -2.82 -8.61 9.14
CA GLY A 9 -4.11 -8.42 9.83
C GLY A 9 -5.29 -8.21 8.88
N LEU A 10 -5.27 -8.90 7.73
CA LEU A 10 -6.28 -8.84 6.67
C LEU A 10 -7.09 -10.14 6.64
N GLY A 11 -8.32 -10.07 6.14
CA GLY A 11 -9.15 -11.26 5.91
C GLY A 11 -8.68 -12.04 4.69
N CYS A 12 -8.25 -11.34 3.63
CA CYS A 12 -7.70 -11.95 2.42
C CYS A 12 -6.64 -11.06 1.79
N VAL A 13 -5.72 -11.69 1.06
CA VAL A 13 -4.77 -11.02 0.16
C VAL A 13 -4.91 -11.65 -1.22
N GLU A 14 -5.08 -10.80 -2.21
CA GLU A 14 -5.06 -11.14 -3.63
C GLU A 14 -3.74 -10.66 -4.26
N GLY A 15 -3.33 -11.33 -5.33
CA GLY A 15 -2.08 -11.03 -6.02
C GLY A 15 -2.14 -9.77 -6.89
N LYS A 16 -1.08 -9.58 -7.67
CA LYS A 16 -0.93 -8.47 -8.63
C LYS A 16 -2.13 -8.39 -9.57
N GLN A 17 -2.67 -7.19 -9.74
CA GLN A 17 -3.84 -6.92 -10.58
C GLN A 17 -3.91 -5.45 -11.01
N LEU A 18 -4.78 -5.15 -11.97
CA LEU A 18 -5.15 -3.79 -12.34
C LEU A 18 -6.41 -3.36 -11.56
N VAL A 19 -6.38 -2.16 -10.99
CA VAL A 19 -7.54 -1.56 -10.30
C VAL A 19 -7.91 -0.24 -10.97
N PRO A 20 -9.19 -0.04 -11.35
CA PRO A 20 -9.64 1.20 -11.95
C PRO A 20 -9.55 2.35 -10.94
N GLY A 21 -9.09 3.50 -11.41
CA GLY A 21 -9.08 4.76 -10.65
C GLY A 21 -10.20 5.71 -11.10
N ALA A 22 -10.64 6.57 -10.19
CA ALA A 22 -11.60 7.63 -10.47
C ALA A 22 -11.08 8.63 -11.53
N SER A 23 -9.77 8.75 -11.69
CA SER A 23 -9.11 9.53 -12.74
C SER A 23 -9.30 8.97 -14.16
N GLY A 24 -9.89 7.78 -14.31
CA GLY A 24 -10.02 7.08 -15.59
C GLY A 24 -8.78 6.27 -15.99
N THR A 25 -7.74 6.24 -15.15
CA THR A 25 -6.59 5.36 -15.31
C THR A 25 -6.83 3.98 -14.70
N SER A 26 -5.95 3.03 -15.02
CA SER A 26 -5.87 1.73 -14.36
C SER A 26 -4.53 1.60 -13.65
N TRP A 27 -4.56 1.33 -12.36
CA TRP A 27 -3.36 1.16 -11.54
C TRP A 27 -2.96 -0.30 -11.45
N GLU A 28 -1.73 -0.64 -11.88
CA GLU A 28 -1.13 -1.91 -11.49
C GLU A 28 -0.71 -1.84 -10.02
N ILE A 29 -1.19 -2.79 -9.22
CA ILE A 29 -0.83 -2.96 -7.81
C ILE A 29 -0.19 -4.34 -7.61
N GLU A 30 0.73 -4.45 -6.68
CA GLU A 30 1.42 -5.72 -6.39
C GLU A 30 0.54 -6.70 -5.59
N GLY A 31 -0.45 -6.18 -4.88
CA GLY A 31 -1.49 -6.98 -4.25
C GLY A 31 -2.63 -6.14 -3.72
N ARG A 32 -3.76 -6.79 -3.46
CA ARG A 32 -4.96 -6.19 -2.89
C ARG A 32 -5.29 -6.88 -1.59
N GLY A 33 -5.36 -6.12 -0.51
CA GLY A 33 -5.76 -6.62 0.80
C GLY A 33 -7.23 -6.34 1.05
N ILE A 34 -7.97 -7.31 1.56
CA ILE A 34 -9.36 -7.16 2.00
C ILE A 34 -9.35 -7.17 3.53
N LYS A 35 -9.90 -6.13 4.16
CA LYS A 35 -10.03 -6.06 5.61
C LYS A 35 -10.95 -7.16 6.13
N ILE A 36 -10.76 -7.55 7.39
CA ILE A 36 -11.67 -8.47 8.08
C ILE A 36 -13.09 -7.87 8.02
N ASN A 37 -14.10 -8.73 7.82
CA ASN A 37 -15.51 -8.35 7.62
C ASN A 37 -15.78 -7.50 6.36
N ASP A 38 -14.88 -7.50 5.37
CA ASP A 38 -15.03 -6.78 4.10
C ASP A 38 -15.23 -5.26 4.25
N GLU A 39 -14.70 -4.68 5.33
CA GLU A 39 -14.81 -3.25 5.67
C GLU A 39 -14.00 -2.32 4.73
N GLY A 40 -13.46 -2.86 3.64
CA GLY A 40 -12.77 -2.14 2.59
C GLY A 40 -11.44 -2.76 2.18
N ILE A 41 -10.86 -2.17 1.14
CA ILE A 41 -9.63 -2.64 0.53
C ILE A 41 -8.43 -1.80 0.96
N VAL A 42 -7.26 -2.43 1.00
CA VAL A 42 -5.95 -1.75 1.11
C VAL A 42 -5.08 -2.12 -0.10
N LEU A 43 -4.30 -1.17 -0.59
CA LEU A 43 -3.35 -1.43 -1.67
C LEU A 43 -2.03 -1.95 -1.10
N ILE A 44 -1.48 -3.03 -1.66
CA ILE A 44 -0.19 -3.58 -1.26
C ILE A 44 0.84 -3.26 -2.35
N GLU A 45 1.95 -2.65 -1.95
CA GLU A 45 3.02 -2.22 -2.84
C GLU A 45 4.38 -2.71 -2.33
N CYS A 46 5.09 -3.46 -3.17
CA CYS A 46 6.42 -3.96 -2.85
C CYS A 46 7.47 -3.05 -3.48
N ARG A 47 8.29 -2.36 -2.66
CA ARG A 47 9.35 -1.47 -3.13
C ARG A 47 10.71 -1.88 -2.59
N ARG A 48 11.49 -2.57 -3.42
CA ARG A 48 12.84 -3.04 -3.07
C ARG A 48 13.90 -1.96 -3.32
N HIS A 49 13.96 -0.95 -2.46
CA HIS A 49 15.10 -0.02 -2.42
C HIS A 49 16.12 -0.52 -1.40
N THR A 50 17.35 -0.80 -1.85
CA THR A 50 18.43 -1.30 -0.97
C THR A 50 19.49 -0.24 -0.64
N LYS A 51 19.46 0.91 -1.32
CA LYS A 51 20.45 1.99 -1.18
C LYS A 51 19.88 3.28 -0.59
N SER A 52 18.55 3.44 -0.55
CA SER A 52 17.89 4.66 -0.08
C SER A 52 16.56 4.37 0.59
N LYS A 53 16.23 5.20 1.58
CA LYS A 53 14.91 5.23 2.23
C LYS A 53 13.85 5.72 1.25
N LEU A 54 12.62 5.25 1.40
CA LEU A 54 11.50 5.72 0.59
C LEU A 54 11.20 7.20 0.87
N SER A 55 11.04 7.97 -0.20
CA SER A 55 10.83 9.42 -0.15
C SER A 55 9.36 9.80 0.05
N GLN A 56 9.12 11.05 0.43
CA GLN A 56 7.74 11.56 0.57
C GLN A 56 6.98 11.56 -0.76
N GLU A 57 7.66 11.80 -1.88
CA GLU A 57 7.07 11.76 -3.23
C GLU A 57 6.60 10.34 -3.57
N GLN A 58 7.44 9.36 -3.24
CA GLN A 58 7.13 7.96 -3.42
C GLN A 58 5.88 7.52 -2.64
N LEU A 59 5.71 8.02 -1.42
CA LEU A 59 4.52 7.78 -0.60
C LEU A 59 3.34 8.64 -1.04
N GLY A 60 3.59 9.85 -1.56
CA GLY A 60 2.57 10.74 -2.14
C GLY A 60 1.91 10.10 -3.36
N GLY A 61 2.69 9.47 -4.23
CA GLY A 61 2.16 8.68 -5.35
C GLY A 61 1.26 7.53 -4.87
N LEU A 62 1.65 6.80 -3.82
CA LEU A 62 0.79 5.77 -3.22
C LEU A 62 -0.47 6.38 -2.60
N ALA A 63 -0.35 7.51 -1.90
CA ALA A 63 -1.50 8.21 -1.32
C ALA A 63 -2.51 8.63 -2.40
N PHE A 64 -2.03 9.09 -3.56
CA PHE A 64 -2.90 9.39 -4.70
C PHE A 64 -3.61 8.13 -5.20
N ARG A 65 -2.91 7.01 -5.39
CA ARG A 65 -3.52 5.73 -5.79
C ARG A 65 -4.60 5.26 -4.82
N ILE A 66 -4.34 5.37 -3.52
CA ILE A 66 -5.32 5.00 -2.48
C ILE A 66 -6.59 5.83 -2.64
N LYS A 67 -6.45 7.16 -2.77
CA LYS A 67 -7.58 8.06 -3.00
C LYS A 67 -8.30 7.73 -4.30
N ASP A 68 -7.56 7.53 -5.38
CA ASP A 68 -8.09 7.37 -6.72
C ASP A 68 -8.83 6.04 -6.91
N THR A 69 -8.39 4.97 -6.24
CA THR A 69 -9.04 3.65 -6.26
C THR A 69 -10.12 3.48 -5.19
N GLY A 70 -10.32 4.47 -4.32
CA GLY A 70 -11.25 4.39 -3.18
C GLY A 70 -10.80 3.43 -2.06
N ALA A 71 -9.54 3.01 -2.07
CA ALA A 71 -8.97 2.19 -1.01
C ALA A 71 -8.94 2.94 0.34
N LYS A 72 -8.97 2.20 1.45
CA LYS A 72 -8.97 2.75 2.81
C LYS A 72 -7.58 3.01 3.38
N GLY A 73 -6.53 2.65 2.64
CA GLY A 73 -5.15 2.76 3.06
C GLY A 73 -4.25 1.88 2.20
N GLY A 74 -3.03 1.67 2.67
CA GLY A 74 -2.08 0.81 1.96
C GLY A 74 -1.05 0.16 2.87
N ILE A 75 -0.38 -0.84 2.33
CA ILE A 75 0.75 -1.52 2.96
C ILE A 75 1.92 -1.41 1.99
N ILE A 76 2.99 -0.77 2.45
CA ILE A 76 4.23 -0.71 1.70
C ILE A 76 5.24 -1.69 2.29
N VAL A 77 5.72 -2.62 1.47
CA VAL A 77 6.73 -3.61 1.86
C VAL A 77 8.08 -3.15 1.33
N SER A 78 9.01 -2.82 2.21
CA SER A 78 10.33 -2.32 1.81
C SER A 78 11.41 -2.68 2.83
N PRO A 79 12.63 -3.03 2.38
CA PRO A 79 13.71 -3.41 3.29
C PRO A 79 14.38 -2.21 4.01
N LEU A 80 14.05 -0.97 3.61
CA LEU A 80 14.58 0.23 4.24
C LEU A 80 13.44 1.06 4.85
N ALA A 81 13.78 1.83 5.88
CA ALA A 81 12.84 2.70 6.55
C ALA A 81 12.35 3.85 5.64
N LEU A 82 11.28 4.52 6.08
CA LEU A 82 10.78 5.74 5.45
C LEU A 82 11.63 6.96 5.86
N GLN A 83 11.80 7.92 4.95
CA GLN A 83 12.26 9.27 5.29
C GLN A 83 11.26 9.99 6.23
N LYS A 84 11.69 11.06 6.91
CA LYS A 84 10.81 11.81 7.83
C LYS A 84 9.52 12.29 7.14
N GLY A 85 9.64 12.90 5.96
CA GLY A 85 8.47 13.35 5.18
C GLY A 85 7.57 12.19 4.75
N ALA A 86 8.16 11.07 4.34
CA ALA A 86 7.40 9.86 3.98
C ALA A 86 6.60 9.27 5.15
N LYS A 87 7.13 9.32 6.38
CA LYS A 87 6.39 8.92 7.58
C LYS A 87 5.16 9.78 7.83
N LEU A 88 5.28 11.10 7.63
CA LEU A 88 4.16 12.03 7.79
C LEU A 88 3.06 11.77 6.75
N VAL A 89 3.45 11.58 5.49
CA VAL A 89 2.51 11.22 4.43
C VAL A 89 1.82 9.89 4.75
N ALA A 90 2.60 8.87 5.11
CA ALA A 90 2.06 7.54 5.41
C ALA A 90 1.06 7.56 6.57
N ALA A 91 1.36 8.30 7.65
CA ALA A 91 0.42 8.45 8.77
C ALA A 91 -0.87 9.15 8.35
N GLN A 92 -0.79 10.20 7.51
CA GLN A 92 -1.96 10.95 7.04
C GLN A 92 -2.87 10.11 6.13
N CYS A 93 -2.32 9.24 5.29
CA CYS A 93 -3.09 8.47 4.31
C CYS A 93 -3.34 7.00 4.71
N GLY A 94 -3.04 6.61 5.95
CA GLY A 94 -3.29 5.25 6.43
C GLY A 94 -2.40 4.20 5.77
N VAL A 95 -1.14 4.54 5.49
CA VAL A 95 -0.14 3.58 4.95
C VAL A 95 0.72 3.00 6.06
N GLN A 96 0.76 1.67 6.13
CA GLN A 96 1.62 0.91 7.02
C GLN A 96 2.90 0.47 6.30
N LYS A 97 4.07 0.61 6.94
CA LYS A 97 5.34 0.07 6.41
C LYS A 97 5.64 -1.28 7.06
N ASN A 98 5.76 -2.31 6.23
CA ASN A 98 6.18 -3.64 6.63
C ASN A 98 7.50 -4.06 5.96
N GLY A 99 8.09 -5.16 6.47
CA GLY A 99 9.46 -5.57 6.17
C GLY A 99 10.46 -4.95 7.14
N ARG A 100 11.59 -5.63 7.38
CA ARG A 100 12.75 -5.03 8.05
C ARG A 100 13.38 -4.04 7.10
#